data_AF-B1BVH7-F1
#
_entry.id   AF-B1BVH7-F1
#
_cell.length_a   1.000
_cell.length_b   1.000
_cell.length_c   1.000
_cell.angle_alpha   90.00
_cell.angle_beta   90.00
_cell.angle_gamma   90.00
#
_symmetry.space_group_name_H-M   'P 1'
#
loop_
_entity.id
_entity.type
_entity.pdbx_description
1 polymer ?
#
loop_
_entity_poly.entity_id
_entity_poly.type
_entity_poly.pdbx_seq_one_letter_code
_entity_poly.pdbx_strand_id
1 'polypeptide(L)'
;MQIRFIPSESFTVQGKWNEIYKKYGKEWNIKEQGNGNGNWLLTKKSDILVDGKSYRSFVLEYYGKTRLTENLANKFCEDIMSGAIKL
;
A
#
# COMPACT_ATOMS: atom_id res chain seq x y z
N MET A 1 14.30 0.82 -16.49
CA MET A 1 13.07 1.12 -15.77
C MET A 1 12.43 -0.19 -15.33
N GLN A 2 12.41 -0.42 -14.02
CA GLN A 2 11.73 -1.55 -13.38
C GLN A 2 10.49 -1.02 -12.67
N ILE A 3 9.32 -1.49 -13.08
CA ILE A 3 8.04 -1.16 -12.43
C ILE A 3 7.60 -2.40 -11.63
N ARG A 4 7.27 -2.20 -10.35
CA ARG A 4 6.81 -3.27 -9.46
C ARG A 4 5.55 -2.84 -8.72
N PHE A 5 4.48 -3.62 -8.88
CA PHE A 5 3.29 -3.49 -8.04
C PHE A 5 3.49 -4.22 -6.72
N ILE A 6 3.12 -3.58 -5.62
CA ILE A 6 3.08 -4.16 -4.28
C ILE A 6 1.59 -4.26 -3.89
N PRO A 7 1.05 -5.47 -3.66
CA PRO A 7 -0.34 -5.63 -3.27
C PRO A 7 -0.60 -5.07 -1.86
N SER A 8 -1.85 -4.75 -1.58
CA SER A 8 -2.26 -4.42 -0.21
C SER A 8 -2.34 -5.70 0.62
N GLU A 9 -1.89 -5.63 1.86
CA GLU A 9 -1.91 -6.75 2.79
C GLU A 9 -2.68 -6.39 4.06
N SER A 10 -3.33 -7.38 4.67
CA SER A 10 -3.99 -7.19 5.96
C SER A 10 -4.09 -8.50 6.73
N PHE A 11 -3.92 -8.42 8.04
CA PHE A 11 -4.15 -9.55 8.94
C PHE A 11 -4.45 -9.04 10.36
N THR A 12 -4.96 -9.93 11.21
CA THR A 12 -5.23 -9.63 12.61
C THR A 12 -4.20 -10.29 13.51
N VAL A 13 -3.88 -9.62 14.62
CA VAL A 13 -3.02 -10.15 15.68
C VAL A 13 -3.61 -9.81 17.04
N GLN A 14 -3.31 -10.65 18.02
CA GLN A 14 -3.63 -10.38 19.41
C GLN A 14 -2.34 -10.08 20.19
N GLY A 15 -2.38 -9.11 21.10
CA GLY A 15 -1.25 -8.78 21.95
C GLY A 15 -1.37 -7.42 22.62
N LYS A 16 -0.37 -7.06 23.43
CA LYS A 16 -0.31 -5.74 24.06
C LYS A 16 0.13 -4.68 23.06
N TRP A 17 -0.44 -3.47 23.14
CA TRP A 17 -0.12 -2.36 22.23
C TRP A 17 1.39 -2.15 22.02
N ASN A 18 2.18 -2.10 23.11
CA ASN A 18 3.62 -1.85 23.02
C ASN A 18 4.38 -2.91 22.20
N GLU A 19 3.98 -4.18 22.29
CA GLU A 19 4.61 -5.28 21.57
C GLU A 19 4.26 -5.23 20.08
N ILE A 20 2.97 -5.00 19.79
CA ILE A 20 2.45 -4.89 18.43
C ILE A 20 3.04 -3.67 17.71
N TYR A 21 3.07 -2.52 18.37
CA TYR A 21 3.67 -1.30 17.84
C TYR A 21 5.18 -1.46 17.58
N LYS A 22 5.93 -2.06 18.51
CA LYS A 22 7.38 -2.30 18.34
C LYS A 22 7.67 -3.23 17.17
N LYS A 23 6.83 -4.25 16.94
CA LYS A 23 7.03 -5.25 15.88
C LYS A 23 6.59 -4.75 14.51
N TYR A 24 5.48 -4.03 14.42
CA TYR A 24 4.84 -3.72 13.14
C TYR A 24 4.73 -2.23 12.80
N GLY A 25 4.86 -1.32 13.78
CA GLY A 25 4.52 0.10 13.63
C GLY A 25 5.38 0.90 12.64
N LYS A 26 6.49 0.32 12.16
CA LYS A 26 7.31 0.95 11.11
C LYS A 26 6.69 0.81 9.71
N GLU A 27 6.04 -0.30 9.42
CA GLU A 27 5.61 -0.65 8.06
C GLU A 27 4.10 -0.82 7.92
N TRP A 28 3.41 -1.09 9.04
CA TRP A 28 2.00 -1.40 9.06
C TRP A 28 1.22 -0.30 9.75
N ASN A 29 0.05 0.01 9.19
CA ASN A 29 -0.97 0.75 9.91
C ASN A 29 -1.66 -0.21 10.90
N ILE A 30 -1.77 0.21 12.15
CA ILE A 30 -2.28 -0.58 13.26
C ILE A 30 -3.57 0.05 13.75
N LYS A 31 -4.67 -0.71 13.74
CA LYS A 31 -5.98 -0.27 14.23
C LYS A 31 -6.49 -1.25 15.26
N GLU A 32 -6.89 -0.78 16.43
CA GLU A 32 -7.51 -1.62 17.44
C GLU A 32 -8.83 -2.24 16.93
N GLN A 33 -9.06 -3.50 17.28
CA GLN A 33 -10.33 -4.20 17.12
C GLN A 33 -10.72 -4.81 18.47
N GLY A 34 -12.01 -4.73 18.84
CA GLY A 34 -12.50 -5.43 20.03
C GLY A 34 -12.37 -4.68 21.36
N ASN A 35 -12.36 -3.33 21.35
CA ASN A 35 -12.60 -2.48 22.53
C ASN A 35 -11.74 -2.84 23.76
N GLY A 36 -10.43 -2.96 23.61
CA GLY A 36 -9.51 -3.24 24.72
C GLY A 36 -9.19 -4.71 24.95
N ASN A 37 -9.73 -5.64 24.16
CA ASN A 37 -9.39 -7.07 24.28
C ASN A 37 -8.02 -7.45 23.65
N GLY A 38 -7.29 -6.46 23.15
CA GLY A 38 -5.95 -6.63 22.61
C GLY A 38 -5.91 -7.21 21.19
N ASN A 39 -7.00 -7.15 20.42
CA ASN A 39 -6.97 -7.48 19.00
C ASN A 39 -6.61 -6.25 18.16
N TRP A 40 -5.79 -6.45 17.12
CA TRP A 40 -5.29 -5.40 16.26
C TRP A 40 -5.41 -5.83 14.81
N LEU A 41 -6.00 -4.96 13.98
CA LEU A 41 -5.97 -5.06 12.53
C LEU A 41 -4.73 -4.35 12.01
N LEU A 42 -3.88 -5.11 11.33
CA LEU A 42 -2.71 -4.62 10.62
C LEU A 42 -3.07 -4.47 9.15
N THR A 43 -2.78 -3.31 8.57
CA THR A 43 -2.99 -3.04 7.14
C THR A 43 -1.77 -2.38 6.51
N LYS A 44 -1.41 -2.84 5.31
CA LYS A 44 -0.42 -2.22 4.44
C LYS A 44 -1.10 -1.83 3.14
N LYS A 45 -0.97 -0.56 2.74
CA LYS A 45 -1.55 -0.09 1.47
C LYS A 45 -0.74 -0.68 0.31
N SER A 46 -1.41 -0.93 -0.81
CA SER A 46 -0.73 -1.26 -2.06
C SER A 46 0.23 -0.14 -2.47
N ASP A 47 1.20 -0.43 -3.32
CA ASP A 47 2.10 0.58 -3.87
C ASP A 47 2.52 0.22 -5.29
N ILE A 48 3.09 1.17 -5.99
CA ILE A 48 3.76 0.96 -7.26
C ILE A 48 5.11 1.64 -7.22
N LEU A 49 6.16 0.84 -7.34
CA LEU A 49 7.53 1.30 -7.34
C LEU A 49 8.02 1.40 -8.78
N VAL A 50 8.58 2.55 -9.15
CA VAL A 50 9.34 2.73 -10.39
C VAL A 50 10.79 2.98 -9.98
N ASP A 51 11.68 2.07 -10.35
CA ASP A 51 13.10 2.09 -9.98
C ASP A 51 13.31 2.28 -8.46
N GLY A 52 12.43 1.65 -7.66
CA GLY A 52 12.48 1.67 -6.19
C GLY A 52 11.78 2.87 -5.52
N LYS A 53 11.35 3.88 -6.29
CA LYS A 53 10.61 5.03 -5.76
C LYS A 53 9.11 4.79 -5.82
N SER A 54 8.37 5.13 -4.77
CA SER A 54 6.91 5.04 -4.73
C SER A 54 6.27 6.08 -5.64
N TYR A 55 5.36 5.62 -6.52
CA TYR A 55 4.52 6.44 -7.39
C TYR A 55 3.04 6.35 -7.04
N ARG A 56 2.65 5.72 -5.92
CA ARG A 56 1.24 5.58 -5.53
C ARG A 56 0.46 6.89 -5.61
N SER A 57 0.95 7.96 -4.97
CA SER A 57 0.21 9.23 -4.92
C SER A 57 0.02 9.82 -6.32
N PHE A 58 1.08 9.78 -7.14
CA PHE A 58 1.02 10.24 -8.54
C PHE A 58 -0.04 9.48 -9.33
N VAL A 59 -0.04 8.14 -9.27
CA VAL A 59 -1.01 7.31 -10.00
C VAL A 59 -2.44 7.62 -9.55
N LEU A 60 -2.67 7.73 -8.24
CA LEU A 60 -3.99 8.04 -7.71
C LEU A 60 -4.49 9.41 -8.15
N GLU A 61 -3.63 10.41 -8.14
CA GLU A 61 -3.96 11.77 -8.58
C GLU A 61 -4.22 11.82 -10.09
N TYR A 62 -3.31 11.25 -10.89
CA TYR A 62 -3.39 11.26 -12.36
C TYR A 62 -4.66 10.59 -12.88
N TYR A 63 -5.08 9.47 -12.30
CA TYR A 63 -6.30 8.77 -12.71
C TYR A 63 -7.55 9.17 -11.91
N GLY A 64 -7.45 10.11 -10.97
CA GLY A 64 -8.55 10.52 -10.10
C GLY A 64 -9.14 9.37 -9.28
N LYS A 65 -8.28 8.51 -8.73
CA LYS A 65 -8.66 7.32 -7.95
C LYS A 65 -8.28 7.46 -6.48
N THR A 66 -9.05 6.83 -5.60
CA THR A 66 -8.78 6.80 -4.15
C THR A 66 -8.03 5.55 -3.72
N ARG A 67 -8.04 4.49 -4.53
CA ARG A 67 -7.41 3.20 -4.25
C ARG A 67 -6.60 2.71 -5.45
N LEU A 68 -5.39 2.22 -5.16
CA LEU A 68 -4.51 1.61 -6.14
C LEU A 68 -4.81 0.11 -6.22
N THR A 69 -5.46 -0.31 -7.30
CA THR A 69 -5.70 -1.71 -7.62
C THR A 69 -4.62 -2.22 -8.57
N GLU A 70 -4.49 -3.54 -8.68
CA GLU A 70 -3.57 -4.16 -9.64
C GLU A 70 -3.91 -3.77 -11.09
N ASN A 71 -5.19 -3.76 -11.46
CA ASN A 71 -5.61 -3.29 -12.79
C ASN A 71 -5.21 -1.83 -13.06
N LEU A 72 -5.27 -0.96 -12.06
CA LEU A 72 -4.82 0.42 -12.21
C LEU A 72 -3.30 0.51 -12.36
N ALA A 73 -2.56 -0.32 -11.63
CA ALA A 73 -1.11 -0.44 -11.76
C ALA A 73 -0.69 -0.98 -13.14
N ASN A 74 -1.40 -1.99 -13.67
CA ASN A 74 -1.17 -2.53 -15.01
C ASN A 74 -1.44 -1.47 -16.08
N LYS A 75 -2.56 -0.75 -15.97
CA LYS A 75 -2.87 0.37 -16.87
C LYS A 75 -1.79 1.45 -16.83
N PHE A 76 -1.30 1.81 -15.65
CA PHE A 76 -0.21 2.77 -15.53
C PHE A 76 1.08 2.30 -16.21
N CYS A 77 1.41 1.01 -16.07
CA CYS A 77 2.54 0.41 -16.78
C CYS A 77 2.36 0.52 -18.31
N GLU A 78 1.17 0.18 -18.83
CA GLU A 78 0.83 0.32 -20.25
C GLU A 78 0.93 1.77 -20.75
N ASP A 79 0.43 2.73 -19.97
CA ASP A 79 0.47 4.16 -20.32
C ASP A 79 1.91 4.72 -20.34
N ILE A 80 2.81 4.21 -19.50
CA ILE A 80 4.24 4.55 -19.59
C ILE A 80 4.88 3.90 -20.81
N MET A 81 4.62 2.61 -21.04
CA MET A 81 5.25 1.86 -22.13
C MET A 81 4.78 2.36 -23.51
N SER A 82 3.55 2.84 -23.62
CA SER A 82 3.02 3.49 -24.83
C SER A 82 3.48 4.94 -24.99
N GLY A 83 4.10 5.54 -23.97
CA GLY A 83 4.57 6.92 -23.97
C GLY A 83 3.48 7.97 -23.68
N ALA A 84 2.27 7.55 -23.30
CA ALA A 84 1.20 8.44 -22.84
C ALA A 84 1.57 9.15 -21.53
N ILE A 85 2.32 8.48 -20.65
CA ILE A 85 2.90 9.05 -19.44
C ILE A 85 4.41 9.09 -19.57
N LYS A 86 4.99 10.27 -19.30
CA LYS A 86 6.44 10.47 -19.18
C LYS A 86 6.78 10.73 -17.72
N LEU A 87 7.71 9.95 -17.18
CA LEU A 87 8.18 10.01 -15.79
C LEU A 87 9.40 10.91 -15.61
#